data_AF-A0A7X8L0B9-F1
#
_entry.id   AF-A0A7X8L0B9-F1
#
_cell.length_a   1.000
_cell.length_b   1.000
_cell.length_c   1.000
_cell.angle_alpha   90.00
_cell.angle_beta   90.00
_cell.angle_gamma   90.00
#
_symmetry.space_group_name_H-M   'P 1'
#
loop_
_entity.id
_entity.type
_entity.pdbx_description
1 polymer ?
#
loop_
_entity_poly.entity_id
_entity_poly.type
_entity_poly.pdbx_seq_one_letter_code
_entity_poly.pdbx_strand_id
1 'polypeptide(L)'
;MIDLHDSHGKHIANFVNGQLHDTHGKNIGHFLEREGIFIDMHGRYLGEIVDKKRLLYRNNSPYRSMSFGVYGNYGNVGNYGNYGNIGSCSYGGFSDVTIK
;
A
#
# COMPACT_ATOMS: atom_id res chain seq x y z
N MET A 1 -2.13 -5.58 12.23
CA MET A 1 -1.09 -4.82 11.50
C MET A 1 -0.41 -5.77 10.53
N ILE A 2 -0.18 -5.35 9.29
CA ILE A 2 0.57 -6.10 8.29
C ILE A 2 1.71 -5.22 7.78
N ASP A 3 2.94 -5.70 7.88
CA ASP A 3 4.12 -5.16 7.23
C ASP A 3 4.06 -5.43 5.72
N LEU A 4 4.17 -4.37 4.92
CA LEU A 4 4.06 -4.43 3.46
C LEU A 4 5.39 -4.09 2.80
N HIS A 5 5.78 -4.96 1.87
CA HIS A 5 7.07 -4.91 1.17
C HIS A 5 6.88 -4.71 -0.33
N ASP A 6 7.86 -4.09 -0.97
CA ASP A 6 7.94 -4.02 -2.44
C ASP A 6 8.35 -5.36 -3.05
N SER A 7 8.46 -5.44 -4.38
CA SER A 7 8.90 -6.66 -5.08
C SER A 7 10.35 -7.06 -4.77
N HIS A 8 11.17 -6.13 -4.28
CA HIS A 8 12.55 -6.37 -3.85
C HIS A 8 12.65 -6.86 -2.40
N GLY A 9 11.52 -6.92 -1.68
CA GLY A 9 11.45 -7.36 -0.29
C GLY A 9 11.69 -6.25 0.72
N LYS A 10 11.92 -5.01 0.28
CA LYS A 10 12.11 -3.88 1.18
C LYS A 10 10.77 -3.51 1.81
N HIS A 11 10.77 -3.34 3.12
CA HIS A 11 9.61 -2.81 3.84
C HIS A 11 9.35 -1.36 3.41
N ILE A 12 8.12 -1.08 2.98
CA ILE A 12 7.71 0.23 2.44
C ILE A 12 6.52 0.84 3.15
N ALA A 13 5.66 0.02 3.76
CA ALA A 13 4.44 0.50 4.40
C ALA A 13 3.88 -0.48 5.43
N ASN A 14 2.89 -0.01 6.19
CA ASN A 14 2.19 -0.76 7.21
C ASN A 14 0.69 -0.61 7.01
N PHE A 15 -0.02 -1.73 6.95
CA PHE A 15 -1.47 -1.74 6.91
C PHE A 15 -2.04 -1.97 8.31
N VAL A 16 -2.74 -0.96 8.83
CA VAL A 16 -3.29 -0.94 10.19
C VAL A 16 -4.68 -0.32 10.15
N ASN A 17 -5.69 -1.04 10.64
CA ASN A 17 -7.06 -0.55 10.81
C ASN A 17 -7.65 0.15 9.57
N GLY A 18 -7.49 -0.45 8.38
CA GLY A 18 -8.02 0.13 7.13
C GLY A 18 -7.15 1.22 6.51
N GLN A 19 -5.98 1.53 7.10
CA GLN A 19 -5.11 2.62 6.68
C GLN A 19 -3.72 2.12 6.33
N LEU A 20 -3.13 2.76 5.33
CA LEU A 20 -1.78 2.52 4.89
C LEU A 20 -0.87 3.63 5.41
N HIS A 21 0.13 3.24 6.18
CA HIS A 21 1.12 4.14 6.74
C HIS A 21 2.49 3.86 6.13
N ASP A 22 3.30 4.89 5.91
CA ASP A 22 4.71 4.68 5.54
C ASP A 22 5.51 4.12 6.73
N THR A 23 6.82 3.91 6.53
CA THR A 23 7.71 3.39 7.57
C THR A 23 7.88 4.35 8.76
N HIS A 24 7.59 5.64 8.58
CA HIS A 24 7.65 6.67 9.63
C HIS A 24 6.30 6.87 10.34
N GLY A 25 5.25 6.16 9.91
CA GLY A 25 3.90 6.27 10.48
C GLY A 25 3.04 7.38 9.89
N LYS A 26 3.48 8.03 8.81
CA LYS A 26 2.65 8.98 8.06
C LYS A 26 1.56 8.20 7.33
N ASN A 27 0.31 8.62 7.46
CA ASN A 27 -0.77 8.06 6.66
C ASN A 27 -0.58 8.47 5.18
N ILE A 28 -0.51 7.46 4.31
CA ILE A 28 -0.28 7.61 2.87
C ILE A 28 -1.45 7.05 2.04
N GLY A 29 -2.46 6.44 2.67
CA GLY A 29 -3.58 5.88 1.95
C GLY A 29 -4.58 5.09 2.77
N HIS A 30 -5.60 4.59 2.09
CA HIS A 30 -6.70 3.82 2.67
C HIS A 30 -6.91 2.51 1.92
N PHE A 31 -7.36 1.49 2.64
CA PHE A 31 -7.80 0.23 2.05
C PHE A 31 -9.31 0.28 1.80
N LEU A 32 -9.71 0.00 0.56
CA LEU A 32 -11.11 -0.17 0.19
C LEU A 32 -11.45 -1.65 0.23
N GLU A 33 -12.11 -2.09 1.30
CA GLU A 33 -12.37 -3.52 1.58
C GLU A 33 -13.21 -4.19 0.50
N ARG A 34 -14.18 -3.47 -0.08
CA ARG A 34 -15.07 -4.00 -1.11
C ARG A 34 -14.31 -4.29 -2.41
N GLU A 35 -13.40 -3.42 -2.80
CA GLU A 35 -12.61 -3.53 -4.02
C GLU A 35 -11.32 -4.35 -3.83
N GLY A 36 -10.84 -4.47 -2.58
CA GLY A 36 -9.59 -5.15 -2.23
C GLY A 36 -8.33 -4.37 -2.61
N ILE A 37 -8.41 -3.04 -2.68
CA ILE A 37 -7.32 -2.17 -3.17
C ILE A 37 -6.93 -1.11 -2.15
N PHE A 38 -5.71 -0.59 -2.28
CA PHE A 38 -5.30 0.64 -1.65
C PHE A 38 -5.46 1.83 -2.59
N ILE A 39 -5.85 2.95 -1.99
CA ILE A 39 -5.87 4.27 -2.63
C ILE A 39 -4.94 5.22 -1.86
N ASP A 40 -4.33 6.17 -2.56
CA ASP A 40 -3.55 7.23 -1.93
C ASP A 40 -4.45 8.27 -1.24
N MET A 41 -3.84 9.24 -0.55
CA MET A 41 -4.55 10.34 0.10
C MET A 41 -5.26 11.32 -0.88
N HIS A 42 -5.12 11.12 -2.19
CA HIS A 42 -5.87 11.82 -3.23
C HIS A 42 -6.99 10.95 -3.84
N GLY A 43 -7.21 9.74 -3.31
CA GLY A 43 -8.23 8.82 -3.79
C GLY A 43 -7.86 8.09 -5.08
N ARG A 44 -6.58 8.04 -5.45
CA ARG A 44 -6.11 7.34 -6.66
C ARG A 44 -5.62 5.95 -6.30
N TYR A 45 -5.85 4.98 -7.19
CA TYR A 45 -5.36 3.62 -7.02
C TYR A 45 -3.83 3.59 -6.77
N LEU A 46 -3.44 2.96 -5.67
CA LEU A 46 -2.07 2.86 -5.20
C LEU A 46 -1.50 1.44 -5.35
N GLY A 47 -2.30 0.40 -5.07
CA GLY A 47 -1.85 -0.98 -5.18
C GLY A 47 -2.76 -1.99 -4.48
N GLU A 48 -2.31 -3.23 -4.42
CA GLU A 48 -3.02 -4.37 -3.85
C GLU A 48 -2.09 -5.18 -2.94
N ILE A 49 -2.67 -5.94 -1.98
CA ILE A 49 -1.91 -6.94 -1.23
C ILE A 49 -1.69 -8.16 -2.13
N VAL A 50 -0.43 -8.45 -2.42
CA VAL A 50 0.00 -9.66 -3.14
C VAL A 50 0.79 -10.54 -2.17
N ASP A 51 0.58 -11.86 -2.23
CA ASP A 51 1.27 -12.85 -1.38
C ASP A 51 1.26 -12.50 0.12
N LYS A 52 0.12 -11.99 0.61
CA LYS A 52 -0.16 -11.60 2.00
C LYS A 52 0.67 -10.45 2.58
N LYS A 53 1.86 -10.17 2.04
CA LYS A 53 2.84 -9.20 2.58
C LYS A 53 3.45 -8.25 1.54
N ARG A 54 3.05 -8.30 0.28
CA ARG A 54 3.54 -7.38 -0.76
C ARG A 54 2.51 -6.31 -1.04
N LEU A 55 2.95 -5.06 -1.17
CA LEU A 55 2.15 -3.99 -1.73
C LEU A 55 2.65 -3.69 -3.13
N LEU A 56 1.88 -4.09 -4.14
CA LEU A 56 2.27 -3.94 -5.54
C LEU A 56 1.19 -3.23 -6.35
N TYR A 57 1.62 -2.47 -7.35
CA TYR A 57 0.76 -1.81 -8.31
C TYR A 57 0.42 -2.77 -9.45
N ARG A 58 -0.86 -3.02 -9.70
CA ARG A 58 -1.30 -3.82 -10.86
C ARG A 58 -1.43 -2.92 -12.10
N ASN A 59 -0.57 -3.16 -13.10
CA ASN A 59 -0.46 -2.32 -14.30
C ASN A 59 -1.76 -2.26 -15.13
N ASN A 60 -2.50 -3.36 -15.13
CA ASN A 60 -3.79 -3.50 -15.82
C ASN A 60 -4.96 -3.52 -14.83
N SER A 61 -4.85 -2.82 -13.70
CA SER A 61 -5.97 -2.69 -12.76
C SER A 61 -7.14 -1.95 -13.42
N PRO A 62 -8.39 -2.43 -13.29
CA PRO A 62 -9.55 -1.66 -13.75
C PRO A 62 -9.72 -0.35 -12.98
N TYR A 63 -9.11 -0.24 -11.79
CA TYR A 63 -9.23 0.92 -10.90
C TYR A 63 -8.16 2.00 -11.15
N ARG A 64 -7.19 1.75 -12.04
CA ARG A 64 -6.06 2.65 -12.32
C ARG A 64 -6.47 4.08 -12.68
N SER A 65 -7.58 4.24 -13.39
CA SER A 65 -8.10 5.53 -13.86
C SER A 65 -9.31 6.02 -13.05
N MET A 66 -9.64 5.34 -11.97
CA MET A 66 -10.75 5.73 -11.10
C MET A 66 -10.28 6.67 -9.99
N SER A 67 -11.20 7.50 -9.52
CA SER A 67 -11.02 8.34 -8.35
C SER A 67 -12.05 7.95 -7.31
N PHE A 68 -11.58 7.71 -6.09
CA PHE A 68 -12.37 7.27 -4.96
C PHE A 68 -12.48 8.40 -3.92
N GLY A 69 -13.57 8.39 -3.17
CA GLY A 69 -13.70 9.27 -2.01
C GLY A 69 -12.66 8.92 -0.94
N VAL A 70 -11.96 9.92 -0.43
CA VAL A 70 -11.03 9.77 0.70
C VAL A 70 -11.83 9.99 1.99
N TYR A 71 -11.83 9.00 2.87
CA TYR A 71 -12.47 9.10 4.18
C TYR A 71 -11.61 9.95 5.12
N GLY A 72 -11.53 11.27 4.91
CA GLY A 72 -10.84 12.20 5.82
C GLY A 72 -9.35 11.91 6.08
N ASN A 73 -8.72 12.76 6.88
CA ASN A 73 -7.31 12.60 7.26
C ASN A 73 -7.24 11.95 8.65
N TYR A 74 -7.23 10.62 8.70
CA TYR A 74 -6.96 9.92 9.94
C TYR A 74 -5.47 10.08 10.27
N GLY A 75 -5.19 10.57 11.48
CA GLY A 75 -3.88 11.12 11.87
C GLY A 75 -2.71 10.16 11.73
N ASN A 76 -1.51 10.72 11.70
CA ASN A 76 -0.26 9.96 11.67
C ASN A 76 -0.11 9.15 12.96
N VAL A 77 0.35 7.92 12.82
CA VAL A 77 0.72 7.05 13.95
C VAL A 77 2.24 7.16 14.14
N GLY A 78 2.75 6.80 15.32
CA GLY A 78 4.20 6.81 15.59
C GLY A 78 5.01 5.97 14.61
N ASN A 79 6.34 6.01 14.76
CA ASN A 79 7.25 5.32 13.84
C ASN A 79 7.08 3.80 13.91
N TYR A 80 6.85 3.16 12.76
CA TYR A 80 6.71 1.70 12.66
C TYR A 80 8.05 0.97 12.47
N GLY A 81 9.15 1.70 12.24
CA GLY A 81 10.46 1.13 12.06
C GLY A 81 10.62 0.39 10.73
N ASN A 82 11.68 -0.41 10.64
CA ASN A 82 12.01 -1.22 9.47
C ASN A 82 11.93 -2.71 9.84
N TYR A 83 11.03 -3.45 9.19
CA TYR A 83 10.82 -4.88 9.44
C TYR A 83 11.79 -5.80 8.67
N GLY A 84 12.82 -5.25 8.04
CA GLY A 84 13.84 -6.00 7.31
C GLY A 84 13.44 -6.34 5.87
N ASN A 85 14.20 -7.24 5.24
CA ASN A 85 13.98 -7.68 3.87
C ASN A 85 13.42 -9.11 3.83
N ILE A 86 12.38 -9.35 3.03
CA ILE A 86 11.70 -10.66 2.93
C ILE A 86 12.00 -11.41 1.61
N GLY A 87 13.11 -11.07 0.95
CA GLY A 87 13.51 -11.62 -0.35
C GLY A 87 12.79 -10.94 -1.53
N SER A 88 13.34 -11.12 -2.73
CA SER A 88 12.72 -10.60 -3.95
C SER A 88 11.69 -11.57 -4.53
N CYS A 89 10.72 -11.02 -5.25
CA CYS A 89 9.70 -11.75 -5.99
C CYS A 89 9.37 -11.01 -7.28
N SER A 90 8.80 -11.71 -8.26
CA SER A 90 8.30 -11.10 -9.49
C SER A 90 6.93 -11.68 -9.84
N TYR A 91 5.96 -10.81 -10.05
CA TYR A 91 4.61 -11.17 -10.47
C TYR A 91 4.28 -10.47 -11.78
N GLY A 92 3.94 -11.25 -12.80
CA GLY A 92 3.58 -10.71 -14.12
C GLY A 92 2.42 -9.72 -14.02
N GLY A 93 2.59 -8.54 -14.63
CA GLY A 93 1.58 -7.49 -14.62
C GLY A 93 1.56 -6.60 -13.37
N PHE A 94 2.50 -6.79 -12.45
CA PHE A 94 2.68 -5.95 -11.27
C PHE A 94 3.98 -5.14 -11.33
N SER A 95 4.02 -4.03 -10.61
CA SER A 95 5.17 -3.15 -10.47
C SER A 95 5.22 -2.58 -9.05
N ASP A 96 6.39 -2.07 -8.65
CA ASP A 96 6.54 -1.47 -7.33
C ASP A 96 5.69 -0.20 -7.18
N VAL A 97 5.07 -0.06 -6.01
CA VAL A 97 4.31 1.14 -5.67
C VAL A 97 5.28 2.30 -5.45
N THR A 98 4.96 3.45 -6.03
CA THR A 98 5.67 4.70 -5.74
C THR A 98 4.94 5.46 -4.64
N ILE A 99 5.49 5.43 -3.42
CA ILE A 99 5.02 6.22 -2.28
C ILE A 99 5.75 7.57 -2.34
N LYS A 100 4.99 8.69 -2.32
CA LYS A 100 5.53 10.06 -2.32
C LYS A 100 5.23 10.80 -1.02
#